data_AF-A0A6I5KZM6-F1
#
_entry.id   AF-A0A6I5KZM6-F1
#
_cell.length_a   1.000
_cell.length_b   1.000
_cell.length_c   1.000
_cell.angle_alpha   90.00
_cell.angle_beta   90.00
_cell.angle_gamma   90.00
#
_symmetry.space_group_name_H-M   'P 1'
#
loop_
_entity.id
_entity.type
_entity.pdbx_description
1 polymer ?
#
loop_
_entity_poly.entity_id
_entity_poly.type
_entity_poly.pdbx_seq_one_letter_code
_entity_poly.pdbx_strand_id
1 'polypeptide(L)'
;MKDDTLYRLLNYTMLALSVFLVFCLVFQSYITLPSLVSWLGHWHPVLLHFPIVLLILAIFLGLTGKKVPRLLLAIAALSALLTAVSGFFLGHETTAKGSLLVWHQWLGAGVALTAMGWYSLSELDVKPKTLLKVPLALLLVVIVITAHYGGMLTHGEDFLALPKSVREKQIPENPLVYTDIIEPMLKDKCVGCHNPNKQKGQLLMTSIDMILKGGKNGKTLVPGKPEESEMIKRLHIPLEDENHMPPEGKTQLTDDEKEILERWIALGASDKERLSDLIEPEPLIGLIKSMMMGDPMSKWAAFPKVEDSVIQDLATNYLSLNRIAANSNAISVDMFKPPTYDSSVLVNLQKVANNIVELDLSGIPIGEVEMNLIETCINLEVLEIDNTPVTDKEIKKLVNLKRLRLLKVYGTAIGDESIATFESLPELKSLYLWETNVSRAALADLYKNRPDLQIDFGLGMDDEAPVEVP
;
A
#
# COMPACT_ATOMS: atom_id res chain seq x y z
N MET A 1 -6.68 -29.20 57.66
CA MET A 1 -6.14 -28.04 58.40
C MET A 1 -5.09 -27.24 57.63
N LYS A 2 -4.17 -27.85 56.86
CA LYS A 2 -3.19 -27.09 56.05
C LYS A 2 -3.79 -26.33 54.85
N ASP A 3 -4.86 -26.85 54.23
CA ASP A 3 -5.49 -26.19 53.08
C ASP A 3 -6.16 -24.85 53.44
N ASP A 4 -6.77 -24.74 54.62
CA ASP A 4 -7.57 -23.56 54.98
C ASP A 4 -6.71 -22.30 55.18
N THR A 5 -5.48 -22.45 55.70
CA THR A 5 -4.54 -21.33 55.85
C THR A 5 -4.06 -20.80 54.50
N LEU A 6 -3.79 -21.69 53.54
CA LEU A 6 -3.33 -21.30 52.21
C LEU A 6 -4.42 -20.55 51.44
N TYR A 7 -5.66 -21.03 51.48
CA TYR A 7 -6.80 -20.33 50.85
C TYR A 7 -7.07 -18.98 51.49
N ARG A 8 -6.97 -18.86 52.82
CA ARG A 8 -7.11 -17.56 53.50
C ARG A 8 -6.03 -16.56 53.07
N LEU A 9 -4.78 -17.00 53.02
CA LEU A 9 -3.68 -16.15 52.56
C LEU A 9 -3.89 -15.70 51.10
N LEU A 10 -4.33 -16.61 50.24
CA LEU A 10 -4.67 -16.33 48.84
C LEU A 10 -5.77 -15.27 48.74
N ASN A 11 -6.85 -15.42 49.52
CA ASN A 11 -7.98 -14.48 49.53
C ASN A 11 -7.54 -13.08 49.98
N TYR A 12 -6.74 -12.98 51.04
CA TYR A 12 -6.20 -11.69 51.49
C TYR A 12 -5.26 -11.06 50.46
N THR A 13 -4.43 -11.87 49.81
CA THR A 13 -3.52 -11.41 48.76
C THR A 13 -4.30 -10.84 47.58
N MET A 14 -5.33 -11.56 47.09
CA MET A 14 -6.16 -11.09 45.98
C MET A 14 -6.97 -9.85 46.34
N LEU A 15 -7.49 -9.76 47.57
CA LEU A 15 -8.15 -8.56 48.06
C LEU A 15 -7.20 -7.37 48.09
N ALA A 16 -5.99 -7.54 48.64
CA ALA A 16 -4.98 -6.49 48.68
C ALA A 16 -4.59 -6.03 47.26
N LEU A 17 -4.38 -6.96 46.33
CA LEU A 17 -4.10 -6.63 44.92
C LEU A 17 -5.27 -5.90 44.25
N SER A 18 -6.51 -6.26 44.56
CA SER A 18 -7.70 -5.60 44.01
C SER A 18 -7.81 -4.15 44.50
N VAL A 19 -7.64 -3.93 45.81
CA VAL A 19 -7.63 -2.58 46.40
C VAL A 19 -6.47 -1.76 45.84
N PHE A 20 -5.28 -2.36 45.73
CA PHE A 20 -4.10 -1.71 45.17
C PHE A 20 -4.30 -1.33 43.70
N LEU A 21 -4.88 -2.20 42.88
CA LEU A 21 -5.19 -1.92 41.48
C LEU A 21 -6.16 -0.75 41.34
N VAL A 22 -7.23 -0.72 42.13
CA VAL A 22 -8.19 0.41 42.14
C VAL A 22 -7.48 1.71 42.57
N PHE A 23 -6.64 1.64 43.60
CA PHE A 23 -5.82 2.78 44.03
C PHE A 23 -4.94 3.29 42.88
N CYS A 24 -4.22 2.41 42.19
CA CYS A 24 -3.37 2.77 41.05
C CYS A 24 -4.14 3.49 39.95
N LEU A 25 -5.33 3.01 39.59
CA LEU A 25 -6.15 3.62 38.53
C LEU A 25 -6.69 5.00 38.91
N VAL A 26 -7.20 5.15 40.14
CA VAL A 26 -7.81 6.41 40.62
C VAL A 26 -6.75 7.48 40.84
N PHE A 27 -5.60 7.11 41.41
CA PHE A 27 -4.54 8.05 41.77
C PHE A 27 -3.39 8.09 40.74
N GLN A 28 -3.62 7.61 39.52
CA GLN A 28 -2.57 7.46 38.50
C GLN A 28 -1.78 8.74 38.19
N SER A 29 -2.38 9.91 38.37
CA SER A 29 -1.76 11.22 38.11
C SER A 29 -0.82 11.68 39.23
N TYR A 30 -0.90 11.05 40.41
CA TYR A 30 -0.15 11.43 41.61
C TYR A 30 0.94 10.41 41.96
N ILE A 31 0.99 9.28 41.24
CA ILE A 31 1.95 8.20 41.49
C ILE A 31 3.19 8.46 40.65
N THR A 32 4.38 8.35 41.26
CA THR A 32 5.66 8.28 40.56
C THR A 32 6.32 6.95 40.89
N LEU A 33 6.66 6.16 39.88
CA LEU A 33 7.21 4.82 40.11
C LEU A 33 8.74 4.85 40.23
N PRO A 34 9.33 4.22 41.26
CA PRO A 34 10.75 3.93 41.30
C PRO A 34 11.18 3.04 40.11
N SER A 35 12.43 3.14 39.67
CA SER A 35 12.97 2.41 38.52
C SER A 35 12.74 0.89 38.59
N LEU A 36 12.90 0.30 39.78
CA LEU A 36 12.66 -1.13 39.99
C LEU A 36 11.19 -1.53 39.75
N VAL A 37 10.24 -0.68 40.17
CA VAL A 37 8.79 -0.95 40.00
C VAL A 37 8.39 -0.75 38.54
N SER A 38 8.97 0.24 37.89
CA SER A 38 8.84 0.48 36.45
C SER A 38 9.31 -0.74 35.64
N TRP A 39 10.47 -1.28 35.99
CA TRP A 39 11.01 -2.52 35.39
C TRP A 39 10.06 -3.71 35.55
N LEU A 40 9.38 -3.87 36.70
CA LEU A 40 8.37 -4.92 36.89
C LEU A 40 7.20 -4.80 35.90
N GLY A 41 6.92 -3.60 35.38
CA GLY A 41 5.91 -3.41 34.33
C GLY A 41 6.21 -4.16 33.04
N HIS A 42 7.50 -4.33 32.69
CA HIS A 42 7.94 -5.06 31.49
C HIS A 42 7.57 -6.55 31.50
N TRP A 43 7.18 -7.09 32.65
CA TRP A 43 6.67 -8.45 32.78
C TRP A 43 5.21 -8.60 32.31
N HIS A 44 4.51 -7.49 32.06
CA HIS A 44 3.10 -7.52 31.63
C HIS A 44 2.85 -8.42 30.41
N PRO A 45 3.61 -8.33 29.29
CA PRO A 45 3.46 -9.23 28.15
C PRO A 45 3.67 -10.71 28.50
N VAL A 46 4.58 -11.00 29.44
CA VAL A 46 4.84 -12.38 29.88
C VAL A 46 3.67 -12.92 30.70
N LEU A 47 3.09 -12.09 31.56
CA LEU A 47 2.02 -12.49 32.46
C LEU A 47 0.66 -12.61 31.76
N LEU A 48 0.38 -11.81 30.72
CA LEU A 48 -0.97 -11.69 30.14
C LEU A 48 -1.52 -12.97 29.51
N HIS A 49 -0.65 -13.87 29.03
CA HIS A 49 -1.11 -15.10 28.37
C HIS A 49 -1.78 -16.08 29.35
N PHE A 50 -1.34 -16.08 30.61
CA PHE A 50 -1.88 -16.97 31.65
C PHE A 50 -3.35 -16.68 31.99
N PRO A 51 -3.77 -15.47 32.41
CA PRO A 51 -5.14 -15.20 32.78
C PRO A 51 -6.10 -15.34 31.61
N ILE A 52 -5.72 -14.94 30.39
CA ILE A 52 -6.61 -15.00 29.23
C ILE A 52 -7.03 -16.45 28.96
N VAL A 53 -6.07 -17.37 28.85
CA VAL A 53 -6.36 -18.78 28.57
C VAL A 53 -7.17 -19.42 29.70
N LEU A 54 -6.79 -19.19 30.95
CA LEU A 54 -7.47 -19.77 32.11
C LEU A 54 -8.90 -19.24 32.29
N LEU A 55 -9.12 -17.94 32.05
CA LEU A 55 -10.46 -17.34 32.10
C LEU A 55 -11.35 -17.83 30.95
N ILE A 56 -10.84 -17.92 29.72
CA ILE A 56 -11.59 -18.48 28.59
C ILE A 56 -12.01 -19.94 28.89
N LEU A 57 -11.10 -20.75 29.45
CA LEU A 57 -11.41 -22.11 29.86
C LEU A 57 -12.47 -22.16 30.97
N ALA A 58 -12.35 -21.31 32.00
CA ALA A 58 -13.34 -21.20 33.07
C ALA A 58 -14.71 -20.78 32.54
N ILE A 59 -14.76 -19.78 31.66
CA ILE A 59 -15.99 -19.28 31.02
C ILE A 59 -16.64 -20.40 30.20
N PHE A 60 -15.87 -21.13 29.39
CA PHE A 60 -16.38 -22.25 28.60
C PHE A 60 -17.02 -23.33 29.48
N LEU A 61 -16.36 -23.72 30.58
CA LEU A 61 -16.91 -24.66 31.55
C LEU A 61 -18.20 -24.13 32.19
N GLY A 62 -18.23 -22.85 32.59
CA GLY A 62 -19.40 -22.21 33.16
C GLY A 62 -20.59 -22.12 32.20
N LEU A 63 -20.35 -21.78 30.93
CA LEU A 63 -21.40 -21.67 29.90
C LEU A 63 -22.01 -23.05 29.54
N THR A 64 -21.16 -24.09 29.50
CA THR A 64 -21.58 -25.49 29.26
C THR A 64 -22.26 -26.14 30.48
N GLY A 65 -22.36 -25.42 31.60
CA GLY A 65 -22.99 -25.92 32.83
C GLY A 65 -22.12 -26.92 33.60
N LYS A 66 -20.85 -27.08 33.22
CA LYS A 66 -19.88 -27.89 33.97
C LYS A 66 -19.42 -27.13 35.22
N LYS A 67 -19.07 -27.87 36.28
CA LYS A 67 -18.50 -27.27 37.49
C LYS A 67 -17.10 -26.72 37.18
N VAL A 68 -16.91 -25.41 37.37
CA VAL A 68 -15.61 -24.77 37.23
C VAL A 68 -14.73 -25.13 38.44
N PRO A 69 -13.52 -25.69 38.25
CA PRO A 69 -12.64 -26.00 39.37
C PRO A 69 -12.23 -24.73 40.12
N ARG A 70 -12.33 -24.75 41.46
CA ARG A 70 -11.99 -23.59 42.31
C ARG A 70 -10.54 -23.14 42.11
N LEU A 71 -9.61 -24.09 42.01
CA LEU A 71 -8.19 -23.82 41.78
C LEU A 71 -7.96 -23.11 40.43
N LEU A 72 -8.66 -23.53 39.38
CA LEU A 72 -8.59 -22.89 38.06
C LEU A 72 -8.97 -21.41 38.16
N LEU A 73 -10.12 -21.13 38.76
CA LEU A 73 -10.64 -19.76 38.89
C LEU A 73 -9.76 -18.90 39.81
N ALA A 74 -9.20 -19.49 40.86
CA ALA A 74 -8.28 -18.80 41.77
C ALA A 74 -6.98 -18.37 41.06
N ILE A 75 -6.34 -19.29 40.31
CA ILE A 75 -5.13 -18.99 39.55
C ILE A 75 -5.43 -17.98 38.43
N ALA A 76 -6.58 -18.12 37.75
CA ALA A 76 -7.01 -17.19 36.71
C ALA A 76 -7.19 -15.78 37.26
N ALA A 77 -7.90 -15.62 38.38
CA ALA A 77 -8.14 -14.31 38.98
C ALA A 77 -6.87 -13.69 39.59
N LEU A 78 -6.00 -14.49 40.23
CA LEU A 78 -4.73 -14.00 40.77
C LEU A 78 -3.80 -13.52 39.65
N SER A 79 -3.64 -14.32 38.59
CA SER A 79 -2.81 -13.95 37.43
C SER A 79 -3.39 -12.74 36.69
N ALA A 80 -4.72 -12.58 36.62
CA ALA A 80 -5.36 -11.41 36.03
C ALA A 80 -5.07 -10.14 36.83
N LEU A 81 -5.15 -10.20 38.16
CA LEU A 81 -4.78 -9.08 39.05
C LEU A 81 -3.31 -8.70 38.90
N LEU A 82 -2.40 -9.68 38.92
CA LEU A 82 -0.97 -9.43 38.72
C LEU A 82 -0.67 -8.83 37.34
N THR A 83 -1.35 -9.31 36.30
CA THR A 83 -1.23 -8.78 34.93
C THR A 83 -1.74 -7.34 34.84
N ALA A 84 -2.88 -7.02 35.46
CA ALA A 84 -3.44 -5.67 35.44
C ALA A 84 -2.54 -4.67 36.21
N VAL A 85 -1.98 -5.09 37.35
CA VAL A 85 -1.03 -4.28 38.13
C VAL A 85 0.28 -4.04 37.36
N SER A 86 0.86 -5.08 36.75
CA SER A 86 2.08 -4.89 35.93
C SER A 86 1.80 -4.04 34.68
N GLY A 87 0.62 -4.18 34.06
CA GLY A 87 0.20 -3.35 32.94
C GLY A 87 0.04 -1.88 33.30
N PHE A 88 -0.41 -1.58 34.53
CA PHE A 88 -0.41 -0.21 35.05
C PHE A 88 1.01 0.36 35.15
N PHE A 89 1.97 -0.41 35.69
CA PHE A 89 3.36 0.03 35.78
C PHE A 89 3.96 0.32 34.42
N LEU A 90 3.74 -0.57 33.44
CA LEU A 90 4.21 -0.38 32.06
C LEU A 90 3.61 0.88 31.41
N GLY A 91 2.30 1.09 31.59
CA GLY A 91 1.63 2.27 31.02
C GLY A 91 2.10 3.61 31.62
N HIS A 92 2.69 3.61 32.82
CA HIS A 92 3.19 4.82 33.47
C HIS A 92 4.50 5.34 32.83
N GLU A 93 5.29 4.48 32.17
CA GLU A 93 6.51 4.91 31.47
C GLU A 93 6.22 5.70 30.18
N THR A 94 4.98 5.64 29.68
CA THR A 94 4.61 6.30 28.43
C THR A 94 4.41 7.80 28.65
N THR A 95 5.20 8.63 27.95
CA THR A 95 5.23 10.09 28.12
C THR A 95 3.99 10.81 27.60
N ALA A 96 3.22 10.17 26.71
CA ALA A 96 1.96 10.70 26.19
C ALA A 96 0.88 9.60 26.28
N LYS A 97 -0.10 9.81 27.16
CA LYS A 97 -1.22 8.87 27.33
C LYS A 97 -2.30 9.17 26.30
N GLY A 98 -2.35 8.38 25.24
CA GLY A 98 -3.50 8.36 24.34
C GLY A 98 -4.74 7.78 25.03
N SER A 99 -5.93 8.09 24.51
CA SER A 99 -7.21 7.58 25.04
C SER A 99 -7.28 6.05 25.00
N LEU A 100 -6.64 5.43 24.01
CA LEU A 100 -6.57 3.97 23.86
C LEU A 100 -5.88 3.29 25.06
N LEU A 101 -4.76 3.86 25.53
CA LEU A 101 -4.04 3.33 26.69
C LEU A 101 -4.90 3.40 27.95
N VAL A 102 -5.57 4.53 28.16
CA VAL A 102 -6.46 4.71 29.31
C VAL A 102 -7.58 3.67 29.29
N TRP A 103 -8.27 3.52 28.15
CA TRP A 103 -9.34 2.52 28.02
C TRP A 103 -8.82 1.09 28.21
N HIS A 104 -7.65 0.76 27.67
CA HIS A 104 -7.06 -0.56 27.86
C HIS A 104 -6.77 -0.87 29.34
N GLN A 105 -6.22 0.10 30.09
CA GLN A 105 -5.98 -0.04 31.53
C GLN A 105 -7.27 -0.28 32.32
N TRP A 106 -8.33 0.50 32.04
CA TRP A 106 -9.62 0.34 32.70
C TRP A 106 -10.32 -0.98 32.35
N LEU A 107 -10.28 -1.38 31.08
CA LEU A 107 -10.86 -2.65 30.63
C LEU A 107 -10.11 -3.84 31.23
N GLY A 108 -8.77 -3.82 31.24
CA GLY A 108 -7.93 -4.85 31.86
C GLY A 108 -8.18 -4.98 33.36
N ALA A 109 -8.32 -3.86 34.07
CA ALA A 109 -8.71 -3.86 35.47
C ALA A 109 -10.13 -4.38 35.70
N GLY A 110 -11.07 -4.00 34.81
CA GLY A 110 -12.43 -4.53 34.80
C GLY A 110 -12.45 -6.04 34.71
N VAL A 111 -11.69 -6.63 33.77
CA VAL A 111 -11.54 -8.10 33.65
C VAL A 111 -11.01 -8.71 34.95
N ALA A 112 -9.94 -8.15 35.53
CA ALA A 112 -9.33 -8.68 36.75
C ALA A 112 -10.27 -8.63 37.97
N LEU A 113 -10.96 -7.50 38.17
CA LEU A 113 -11.90 -7.32 39.28
C LEU A 113 -13.16 -8.18 39.09
N THR A 114 -13.64 -8.36 37.86
CA THR A 114 -14.78 -9.24 37.57
C THR A 114 -14.41 -10.70 37.79
N ALA A 115 -13.19 -11.12 37.40
CA ALA A 115 -12.67 -12.45 37.69
C ALA A 115 -12.55 -12.71 39.20
N MET A 116 -12.08 -11.73 39.97
CA MET A 116 -12.05 -11.79 41.43
C MET A 116 -13.45 -11.89 42.02
N GLY A 117 -14.39 -11.08 41.55
CA GLY A 117 -15.80 -11.15 41.97
C GLY A 117 -16.42 -12.53 41.68
N TRP A 118 -16.13 -13.12 40.53
CA TRP A 118 -16.58 -14.48 40.21
C TRP A 118 -15.94 -15.53 41.14
N TYR A 119 -14.65 -15.41 41.42
CA TYR A 119 -13.98 -16.28 42.39
C TYR A 119 -14.66 -16.21 43.77
N SER A 120 -14.91 -15.00 44.30
CA SER A 120 -15.60 -14.82 45.58
C SER A 120 -17.05 -15.35 45.57
N LEU A 121 -17.79 -15.12 44.49
CA LEU A 121 -19.15 -15.66 44.34
C LEU A 121 -19.16 -17.19 44.27
N SER A 122 -18.09 -17.82 43.76
CA SER A 122 -17.97 -19.28 43.72
C SER A 122 -17.74 -19.92 45.10
N GLU A 123 -17.33 -19.13 46.11
CA GLU A 123 -17.24 -19.58 47.51
C GLU A 123 -18.60 -19.57 48.21
N LEU A 124 -19.51 -18.74 47.75
CA LEU A 124 -20.90 -18.72 48.21
C LEU A 124 -21.62 -19.86 47.46
N ASP A 125 -22.24 -20.79 48.17
CA ASP A 125 -22.94 -21.98 47.62
C ASP A 125 -24.24 -21.60 46.87
N VAL A 126 -24.13 -20.65 45.94
CA VAL A 126 -25.22 -20.10 45.16
C VAL A 126 -25.39 -21.02 43.96
N LYS A 127 -26.52 -21.75 43.91
CA LYS A 127 -26.86 -22.59 42.77
C LYS A 127 -26.78 -21.77 41.47
N PRO A 128 -25.99 -22.20 40.46
CA PRO A 128 -25.87 -21.45 39.22
C PRO A 128 -27.19 -21.54 38.44
N LYS A 129 -28.06 -20.55 38.67
CA LYS A 129 -29.23 -20.32 37.82
C LYS A 129 -28.75 -19.78 36.48
N THR A 130 -29.57 -19.91 35.45
CA THR A 130 -29.38 -19.38 34.08
C THR A 130 -28.89 -17.91 34.05
N LEU A 131 -29.18 -17.14 35.11
CA LEU A 131 -28.73 -15.78 35.35
C LEU A 131 -27.21 -15.58 35.36
N LEU A 132 -26.40 -16.59 35.70
CA LEU A 132 -24.93 -16.50 35.70
C LEU A 132 -24.31 -16.61 34.29
N LYS A 133 -25.06 -17.06 33.27
CA LYS A 133 -24.50 -17.25 31.92
C LYS A 133 -24.30 -15.93 31.16
N VAL A 134 -25.19 -14.97 31.36
CA VAL A 134 -25.13 -13.64 30.74
C VAL A 134 -23.86 -12.86 31.16
N PRO A 135 -23.53 -12.71 32.46
CA PRO A 135 -22.30 -12.02 32.86
C PRO A 135 -21.03 -12.74 32.41
N LEU A 136 -21.05 -14.08 32.26
CA LEU A 136 -19.91 -14.83 31.72
C LEU A 136 -19.70 -14.59 30.23
N ALA A 137 -20.78 -14.54 29.44
CA ALA A 137 -20.70 -14.17 28.04
C ALA A 137 -20.22 -12.72 27.87
N LEU A 138 -20.68 -11.80 28.73
CA LEU A 138 -20.20 -10.43 28.73
C LEU A 138 -18.72 -10.34 29.10
N LEU A 139 -18.26 -11.10 30.10
CA LEU A 139 -16.84 -11.16 30.46
C LEU A 139 -15.98 -11.64 29.29
N LEU A 140 -16.44 -12.63 28.51
CA LEU A 140 -15.75 -13.07 27.30
C LEU A 140 -15.61 -11.93 26.28
N VAL A 141 -16.68 -11.18 26.04
CA VAL A 141 -16.67 -10.03 25.12
C VAL A 141 -15.68 -8.95 25.62
N VAL A 142 -15.69 -8.65 26.91
CA VAL A 142 -14.75 -7.67 27.49
C VAL A 142 -13.30 -8.15 27.36
N ILE A 143 -13.00 -9.43 27.56
CA ILE A 143 -11.65 -10.00 27.34
C ILE A 143 -11.21 -9.77 25.89
N VAL A 144 -12.08 -10.04 24.91
CA VAL A 144 -11.77 -9.85 23.48
C VAL A 144 -11.51 -8.38 23.16
N ILE A 145 -12.35 -7.46 23.65
CA ILE A 145 -12.15 -6.01 23.45
C ILE A 145 -10.84 -5.54 24.11
N THR A 146 -10.57 -6.00 25.34
CA THR A 146 -9.33 -5.67 26.05
C THR A 146 -8.10 -6.16 25.28
N ALA A 147 -8.13 -7.40 24.78
CA ALA A 147 -7.06 -7.98 23.98
C ALA A 147 -6.87 -7.23 22.65
N HIS A 148 -7.96 -6.83 21.99
CA HIS A 148 -7.92 -6.00 20.78
C HIS A 148 -7.20 -4.66 21.04
N TYR A 149 -7.55 -3.96 22.13
CA TYR A 149 -6.92 -2.69 22.49
C TYR A 149 -5.44 -2.86 22.83
N GLY A 150 -5.08 -3.97 23.49
CA GLY A 150 -3.69 -4.34 23.75
C GLY A 150 -2.89 -4.52 22.46
N GLY A 151 -3.46 -5.23 21.47
CA GLY A 151 -2.86 -5.40 20.15
C GLY A 151 -2.71 -4.09 19.38
N MET A 152 -3.70 -3.18 19.47
CA MET A 152 -3.61 -1.87 18.83
C MET A 152 -2.49 -1.00 19.43
N LEU A 153 -2.25 -1.09 20.74
CA LEU A 153 -1.16 -0.37 21.40
C LEU A 153 0.23 -0.86 20.93
N THR A 154 0.40 -2.16 20.74
CA THR A 154 1.70 -2.73 20.36
C THR A 154 1.94 -2.72 18.86
N HIS A 155 0.91 -2.93 18.04
CA HIS A 155 1.05 -3.11 16.60
C HIS A 155 0.50 -1.96 15.74
N GLY A 156 -0.25 -1.02 16.33
CA GLY A 156 -0.89 0.11 15.64
C GLY A 156 -2.41 -0.07 15.55
N GLU A 157 -3.13 1.04 15.39
CA GLU A 157 -4.61 1.06 15.43
C GLU A 157 -5.26 0.17 14.38
N ASP A 158 -4.65 0.05 13.20
CA ASP A 158 -5.18 -0.75 12.09
C ASP A 158 -4.72 -2.22 12.12
N PHE A 159 -4.06 -2.70 13.18
CA PHE A 159 -3.48 -4.05 13.19
C PHE A 159 -4.48 -5.19 12.92
N LEU A 160 -5.72 -5.04 13.41
CA LEU A 160 -6.82 -5.99 13.19
C LEU A 160 -7.88 -5.44 12.23
N ALA A 161 -7.62 -4.30 11.59
CA ALA A 161 -8.50 -3.82 10.53
C ALA A 161 -8.48 -4.83 9.39
N LEU A 162 -9.66 -5.11 8.81
CA LEU A 162 -9.72 -5.87 7.58
C LEU A 162 -8.84 -5.16 6.53
N PRO A 163 -8.10 -5.92 5.70
CA PRO A 163 -7.33 -5.32 4.62
C PRO A 163 -8.29 -4.47 3.80
N LYS A 164 -8.13 -3.15 3.90
CA LYS A 164 -8.83 -2.24 3.00
C LYS A 164 -8.27 -2.59 1.64
N SER A 165 -9.13 -2.96 0.69
CA SER A 165 -8.70 -2.95 -0.71
C SER A 165 -8.06 -1.59 -0.92
N VAL A 166 -6.84 -1.57 -1.48
CA VAL A 166 -6.23 -0.36 -1.98
C VAL A 166 -7.17 0.10 -3.09
N ARG A 167 -8.21 0.85 -2.73
CA ARG A 167 -8.88 1.73 -3.66
C ARG A 167 -7.76 2.70 -3.99
N GLU A 168 -7.09 2.47 -5.11
CA GLU A 168 -6.26 3.48 -5.77
C GLU A 168 -7.08 4.75 -5.72
N LYS A 169 -6.73 5.61 -4.77
CA LYS A 169 -7.43 6.86 -4.58
C LYS A 169 -6.97 7.65 -5.79
N GLN A 170 -7.82 7.74 -6.81
CA GLN A 170 -7.49 8.44 -8.05
C GLN A 170 -6.93 9.80 -7.68
N ILE A 171 -5.64 9.98 -7.97
CA ILE A 171 -4.96 11.24 -7.72
C ILE A 171 -5.62 12.25 -8.69
N PRO A 172 -6.16 13.37 -8.19
CA PRO A 172 -6.78 14.39 -9.05
C PRO A 172 -5.79 14.87 -10.13
N GLU A 173 -6.29 15.39 -11.26
CA GLU A 173 -5.42 15.95 -12.33
C GLU A 173 -4.49 17.07 -11.83
N ASN A 174 -4.93 17.82 -10.83
CA ASN A 174 -4.14 18.85 -10.16
C ASN A 174 -4.12 18.63 -8.63
N PRO A 175 -3.34 17.65 -8.14
CA PRO A 175 -3.33 17.26 -6.74
C PRO A 175 -2.68 18.33 -5.86
N LEU A 176 -3.11 18.39 -4.59
CA LEU A 176 -2.33 19.05 -3.56
C LEU A 176 -1.15 18.14 -3.21
N VAL A 177 0.08 18.65 -3.37
CA VAL A 177 1.29 17.85 -3.20
C VAL A 177 1.30 17.19 -1.82
N TYR A 178 1.02 17.93 -0.75
CA TYR A 178 0.99 17.35 0.58
C TYR A 178 -0.19 16.40 0.80
N THR A 179 -1.43 16.85 0.66
CA THR A 179 -2.62 16.07 1.05
C THR A 179 -2.88 14.84 0.17
N ASP A 180 -2.60 14.93 -1.13
CA ASP A 180 -2.94 13.87 -2.07
C ASP A 180 -1.75 12.93 -2.36
N ILE A 181 -0.50 13.40 -2.19
CA ILE A 181 0.71 12.59 -2.45
C ILE A 181 1.47 12.26 -1.16
N ILE A 182 1.94 13.26 -0.41
CA ILE A 182 2.82 13.04 0.74
C ILE A 182 2.11 12.40 1.94
N GLU A 183 0.95 12.93 2.34
CA GLU A 183 0.21 12.49 3.53
C GLU A 183 -0.20 11.00 3.45
N PRO A 184 -0.72 10.48 2.31
CA PRO A 184 -0.99 9.05 2.18
C PRO A 184 0.25 8.17 2.38
N MET A 185 1.40 8.56 1.80
CA MET A 185 2.66 7.82 1.98
C MET A 185 3.09 7.79 3.45
N LEU A 186 3.06 8.94 4.13
CA LEU A 186 3.42 9.03 5.55
C LEU A 186 2.44 8.24 6.43
N LYS A 187 1.15 8.26 6.09
CA LYS A 187 0.12 7.52 6.82
C LYS A 187 0.34 6.02 6.74
N ASP A 188 0.65 5.51 5.56
CA ASP A 188 0.86 4.09 5.33
C ASP A 188 2.17 3.58 5.97
N LYS A 189 3.26 4.35 5.82
CA LYS A 189 4.61 3.86 6.16
C LYS A 189 5.17 4.37 7.48
N CYS A 190 4.65 5.49 8.01
CA CYS A 190 5.22 6.14 9.20
C CYS A 190 4.25 6.20 10.40
N VAL A 191 2.99 6.56 10.17
CA VAL A 191 2.02 6.85 11.26
C VAL A 191 1.74 5.61 12.13
N GLY A 192 1.87 4.39 11.61
CA GLY A 192 1.70 3.17 12.41
C GLY A 192 2.60 3.08 13.66
N CYS A 193 3.76 3.76 13.67
CA CYS A 193 4.68 3.83 14.81
C CYS A 193 4.92 5.24 15.37
N HIS A 194 4.39 6.29 14.72
CA HIS A 194 4.55 7.70 15.08
C HIS A 194 3.18 8.39 15.21
N ASN A 195 2.36 7.89 16.14
CA ASN A 195 1.00 8.36 16.41
C ASN A 195 0.77 8.61 17.91
N PRO A 196 -0.34 9.25 18.33
CA PRO A 196 -0.62 9.55 19.73
C PRO A 196 -0.57 8.35 20.68
N ASN A 197 -0.85 7.14 20.20
CA ASN A 197 -0.88 5.91 20.99
C ASN A 197 0.47 5.16 20.99
N LYS A 198 1.32 5.40 19.99
CA LYS A 198 2.64 4.82 19.83
C LYS A 198 3.59 5.88 19.27
N GLN A 199 4.39 6.49 20.15
CA GLN A 199 5.30 7.60 19.83
C GLN A 199 6.77 7.17 19.88
N LYS A 200 7.19 6.31 18.95
CA LYS A 200 8.62 5.97 18.86
C LYS A 200 9.44 7.24 18.59
N GLY A 201 10.55 7.41 19.32
CA GLY A 201 11.38 8.61 19.22
C GLY A 201 10.70 9.91 19.67
N GLN A 202 9.59 9.85 20.42
CA GLN A 202 8.77 11.01 20.81
C GLN A 202 8.27 11.83 19.60
N LEU A 203 8.11 11.17 18.45
CA LEU A 203 7.70 11.80 17.20
C LEU A 203 6.24 11.50 16.88
N LEU A 204 5.51 12.54 16.46
CA LEU A 204 4.14 12.48 15.95
C LEU A 204 4.12 12.89 14.48
N MET A 205 3.53 12.05 13.63
CA MET A 205 3.43 12.29 12.19
C MET A 205 1.99 12.36 11.68
N THR A 206 1.01 12.55 12.58
CA THR A 206 -0.42 12.60 12.23
C THR A 206 -0.88 13.93 11.63
N SER A 207 -0.03 14.95 11.59
CA SER A 207 -0.29 16.24 10.94
C SER A 207 1.02 16.97 10.64
N ILE A 208 1.00 17.87 9.64
CA ILE A 208 2.20 18.62 9.23
C ILE A 208 2.81 19.44 10.37
N ASP A 209 1.98 20.08 11.20
CA ASP A 209 2.42 20.85 12.37
C ASP A 209 3.23 19.98 13.35
N MET A 210 2.81 18.73 13.54
CA MET A 210 3.49 17.78 14.44
C MET A 210 4.79 17.27 13.84
N ILE A 211 4.83 17.08 12.52
CA ILE A 211 6.05 16.70 11.80
C ILE A 211 7.09 17.84 11.93
N LEU A 212 6.67 19.09 11.71
CA LEU A 212 7.52 20.28 11.84
C LEU A 212 8.04 20.50 13.27
N LYS A 213 7.24 20.14 14.28
CA LYS A 213 7.64 20.21 15.69
C LYS A 213 8.82 19.29 16.02
N GLY A 214 8.93 18.16 15.32
CA GLY A 214 10.02 17.20 15.50
C GLY A 214 9.85 16.27 16.71
N GLY A 215 10.89 15.48 16.98
CA GLY A 215 10.92 14.49 18.06
C GLY A 215 12.19 14.57 18.91
N LYS A 216 12.52 13.49 19.60
CA LYS A 216 13.69 13.38 20.50
C LYS A 216 15.02 13.73 19.81
N ASN A 217 15.13 13.42 18.52
CA ASN A 217 16.35 13.58 17.73
C ASN A 217 16.40 14.92 16.97
N GLY A 218 15.52 15.87 17.29
CA GLY A 218 15.45 17.18 16.66
C GLY A 218 14.34 17.31 15.62
N LYS A 219 14.53 18.21 14.65
CA LYS A 219 13.55 18.51 13.62
C LYS A 219 13.43 17.34 12.64
N THR A 220 12.23 16.79 12.49
CA THR A 220 11.97 15.69 11.54
C THR A 220 12.19 16.14 10.11
N LEU A 221 11.71 17.34 9.77
CA LEU A 221 11.99 17.98 8.50
C LEU A 221 12.41 19.44 8.70
N VAL A 222 13.27 19.92 7.81
CA VAL A 222 13.75 21.30 7.73
C VAL A 222 13.37 21.83 6.35
N PRO A 223 12.38 22.73 6.24
CA PRO A 223 11.96 23.30 4.96
C PRO A 223 13.14 23.87 4.17
N GLY A 224 13.23 23.49 2.89
CA GLY A 224 14.31 23.90 1.97
C GLY A 224 15.61 23.13 2.13
N LYS A 225 15.72 22.20 3.09
CA LYS A 225 16.96 21.50 3.42
C LYS A 225 16.75 20.00 3.67
N PRO A 226 16.61 19.20 2.61
CA PRO A 226 16.43 17.75 2.74
C PRO A 226 17.60 17.09 3.49
N GLU A 227 18.83 17.49 3.19
CA GLU A 227 20.06 16.96 3.80
C GLU A 227 20.14 17.19 5.33
N GLU A 228 19.52 18.28 5.83
CA GLU A 228 19.48 18.59 7.26
C GLU A 228 18.30 17.90 7.98
N SER A 229 17.35 17.35 7.22
CA SER A 229 16.13 16.74 7.73
C SER A 229 16.38 15.32 8.25
N GLU A 230 16.05 15.08 9.53
CA GLU A 230 16.26 13.76 10.16
C GLU A 230 15.48 12.65 9.44
N MET A 231 14.29 12.95 8.89
CA MET A 231 13.51 11.99 8.12
C MET A 231 14.28 11.45 6.92
N ILE A 232 14.90 12.32 6.12
CA ILE A 232 15.66 11.91 4.93
C ILE A 232 16.89 11.10 5.33
N LYS A 233 17.62 11.53 6.36
CA LYS A 233 18.76 10.78 6.89
C LYS A 233 18.36 9.35 7.25
N ARG A 234 17.24 9.18 7.94
CA ARG A 234 16.75 7.87 8.41
C ARG A 234 16.34 6.94 7.26
N LEU A 235 15.83 7.48 6.16
CA LEU A 235 15.42 6.73 4.97
C LEU A 235 16.62 6.12 4.20
N HIS A 236 17.79 6.76 4.27
CA HIS A 236 19.02 6.33 3.57
C HIS A 236 19.98 5.48 4.40
N ILE A 237 19.67 5.28 5.68
CA ILE A 237 20.44 4.33 6.51
C ILE A 237 20.23 2.92 5.95
N PRO A 238 21.24 2.02 5.96
CA PRO A 238 21.05 0.61 5.58
C PRO A 238 19.94 -0.08 6.40
N LEU A 239 19.16 -0.97 5.76
CA LEU A 239 17.99 -1.62 6.36
C LEU A 239 18.31 -2.38 7.65
N GLU A 240 19.55 -2.87 7.79
CA GLU A 240 20.03 -3.66 8.92
C GLU A 240 20.32 -2.81 10.17
N ASP A 241 20.38 -1.49 10.05
CA ASP A 241 20.63 -0.60 11.18
C ASP A 241 19.34 -0.32 11.96
N GLU A 242 19.42 -0.35 13.29
CA GLU A 242 18.29 -0.07 14.18
C GLU A 242 17.70 1.34 14.02
N ASN A 243 18.48 2.26 13.44
CA ASN A 243 18.06 3.63 13.16
C ASN A 243 17.32 3.79 11.83
N HIS A 244 17.34 2.79 10.96
CA HIS A 244 16.63 2.83 9.69
C HIS A 244 15.12 2.93 9.92
N MET A 245 14.46 3.77 9.13
CA MET A 245 13.01 3.94 9.18
C MET A 245 12.45 3.94 7.76
N PRO A 246 11.37 3.19 7.48
CA PRO A 246 10.66 2.26 8.38
C PRO A 246 11.52 1.03 8.79
N PRO A 247 11.39 0.47 10.01
CA PRO A 247 12.25 -0.62 10.46
C PRO A 247 12.04 -1.91 9.64
N GLU A 248 13.00 -2.83 9.73
CA GLU A 248 12.92 -4.14 9.07
C GLU A 248 11.59 -4.86 9.36
N GLY A 249 10.99 -5.46 8.34
CA GLY A 249 9.69 -6.12 8.42
C GLY A 249 8.48 -5.18 8.34
N LYS A 250 8.68 -3.87 8.10
CA LYS A 250 7.62 -2.92 7.74
C LYS A 250 7.71 -2.54 6.26
N THR A 251 6.59 -2.06 5.72
CA THR A 251 6.49 -1.54 4.34
C THR A 251 7.49 -0.41 4.15
N GLN A 252 8.42 -0.59 3.22
CA GLN A 252 9.46 0.37 2.89
C GLN A 252 8.99 1.37 1.85
N LEU A 253 9.64 2.53 1.79
CA LEU A 253 9.46 3.47 0.69
C LEU A 253 10.21 2.99 -0.54
N THR A 254 9.63 3.16 -1.73
CA THR A 254 10.36 3.01 -3.00
C THR A 254 11.34 4.17 -3.19
N ASP A 255 12.27 4.03 -4.13
CA ASP A 255 13.24 5.10 -4.40
C ASP A 255 12.55 6.36 -4.96
N ASP A 256 11.52 6.19 -5.80
CA ASP A 256 10.69 7.30 -6.28
C ASP A 256 9.98 8.03 -5.12
N GLU A 257 9.44 7.30 -4.14
CA GLU A 257 8.77 7.89 -2.99
C GLU A 257 9.74 8.65 -2.07
N LYS A 258 10.98 8.15 -1.93
CA LYS A 258 12.05 8.87 -1.21
C LYS A 258 12.39 10.17 -1.96
N GLU A 259 12.57 10.10 -3.27
CA GLU A 259 12.89 11.28 -4.08
C GLU A 259 11.76 12.32 -4.01
N ILE A 260 10.49 11.90 -4.08
CA ILE A 260 9.34 12.79 -3.91
C ILE A 260 9.39 13.52 -2.57
N LEU A 261 9.69 12.82 -1.47
CA LEU A 261 9.83 13.44 -0.14
C LEU A 261 11.00 14.44 -0.10
N GLU A 262 12.14 14.10 -0.68
CA GLU A 262 13.31 14.99 -0.74
C GLU A 262 13.03 16.26 -1.52
N ARG A 263 12.41 16.13 -2.69
CA ARG A 263 12.04 17.27 -3.54
C ARG A 263 10.99 18.14 -2.88
N TRP A 264 9.95 17.56 -2.29
CA TRP A 264 8.95 18.31 -1.54
C TRP A 264 9.57 19.10 -0.38
N ILE A 265 10.53 18.52 0.35
CA ILE A 265 11.26 19.25 1.40
C ILE A 265 12.12 20.35 0.81
N ALA A 266 12.81 20.10 -0.31
CA ALA A 266 13.64 21.09 -1.00
C ALA A 266 12.83 22.31 -1.46
N LEU A 267 11.57 22.10 -1.86
CA LEU A 267 10.62 23.16 -2.23
C LEU A 267 10.00 23.91 -1.04
N GLY A 268 10.38 23.55 0.20
CA GLY A 268 9.93 24.24 1.40
C GLY A 268 8.83 23.51 2.18
N ALA A 269 8.52 22.25 1.84
CA ALA A 269 7.58 21.40 2.56
C ALA A 269 6.19 22.05 2.76
N SER A 270 5.66 22.68 1.72
CA SER A 270 4.36 23.37 1.75
C SER A 270 3.19 22.38 1.85
N ASP A 271 2.16 22.72 2.62
CA ASP A 271 0.90 21.97 2.72
C ASP A 271 -0.15 22.42 1.70
N LYS A 272 0.09 23.54 1.00
CA LYS A 272 -0.92 24.21 0.14
C LYS A 272 -0.58 24.20 -1.34
N GLU A 273 0.63 23.78 -1.69
CA GLU A 273 1.12 23.79 -3.05
C GLU A 273 0.43 22.72 -3.91
N ARG A 274 -0.05 23.13 -5.09
CA ARG A 274 -0.61 22.22 -6.09
C ARG A 274 0.43 21.87 -7.14
N LEU A 275 0.22 20.75 -7.83
CA LEU A 275 1.07 20.34 -8.94
C LEU A 275 1.18 21.43 -10.03
N SER A 276 0.09 22.16 -10.31
CA SER A 276 0.09 23.27 -11.28
C SER A 276 0.92 24.48 -10.85
N ASP A 277 1.23 24.61 -9.56
CA ASP A 277 1.95 25.76 -9.02
C ASP A 277 3.47 25.56 -9.13
N LEU A 278 3.92 24.34 -9.43
CA LEU A 278 5.32 23.99 -9.64
C LEU A 278 5.81 24.51 -11.01
N ILE A 279 6.95 25.18 -11.01
CA ILE A 279 7.54 25.78 -12.21
C ILE A 279 8.44 24.74 -12.90
N GLU A 280 8.17 24.44 -14.17
CA GLU A 280 9.03 23.56 -14.97
C GLU A 280 10.42 24.20 -15.24
N PRO A 281 11.52 23.42 -15.26
CA PRO A 281 11.59 21.96 -15.14
C PRO A 281 11.80 21.50 -13.68
N GLU A 282 10.74 21.04 -13.03
CA GLU A 282 10.81 20.48 -11.67
C GLU A 282 10.64 18.95 -11.71
N PRO A 283 11.65 18.16 -11.32
CA PRO A 283 11.60 16.69 -11.31
C PRO A 283 10.39 16.10 -10.55
N LEU A 284 9.94 16.77 -9.48
CA LEU A 284 8.75 16.34 -8.72
C LEU A 284 7.51 16.20 -9.61
N ILE A 285 7.36 17.03 -10.65
CA ILE A 285 6.24 16.95 -11.59
C ILE A 285 6.24 15.61 -12.32
N GLY A 286 7.41 15.16 -12.78
CA GLY A 286 7.56 13.87 -13.49
C GLY A 286 7.28 12.68 -12.58
N LEU A 287 7.79 12.72 -11.34
CA LEU A 287 7.57 11.67 -10.33
C LEU A 287 6.09 11.55 -9.96
N ILE A 288 5.40 12.67 -9.71
CA ILE A 288 3.96 12.66 -9.40
C ILE A 288 3.16 12.18 -10.60
N LYS A 289 3.46 12.63 -11.83
CA LYS A 289 2.78 12.14 -13.05
C LYS A 289 2.98 10.63 -13.22
N SER A 290 4.15 10.08 -12.93
CA SER A 290 4.42 8.64 -12.91
C SER A 290 3.51 7.90 -11.92
N MET A 291 3.37 8.41 -10.69
CA MET A 291 2.43 7.86 -9.70
C MET A 291 0.96 7.94 -10.13
N MET A 292 0.56 9.03 -10.79
CA MET A 292 -0.82 9.25 -11.28
C MET A 292 -1.21 8.28 -12.38
N MET A 293 -0.25 7.86 -13.20
CA MET A 293 -0.49 6.91 -14.28
C MET A 293 -0.65 5.47 -13.78
N GLY A 294 -0.41 5.21 -12.48
CA GLY A 294 -0.39 3.88 -11.88
C GLY A 294 0.81 3.06 -12.34
N ASP A 295 1.18 2.01 -11.60
CA ASP A 295 2.15 1.03 -12.07
C ASP A 295 1.63 0.44 -13.41
N PRO A 296 2.29 0.70 -14.56
CA PRO A 296 1.86 0.13 -15.84
C PRO A 296 1.77 -1.39 -15.80
N MET A 297 2.41 -2.05 -14.83
CA MET A 297 2.40 -3.49 -14.65
C MET A 297 1.11 -4.05 -14.04
N SER A 298 0.33 -3.26 -13.27
CA SER A 298 -0.88 -3.78 -12.62
C SER A 298 -1.98 -4.15 -13.63
N LYS A 299 -2.10 -3.38 -14.73
CA LYS A 299 -3.01 -3.67 -15.84
C LYS A 299 -2.60 -4.93 -16.62
N TRP A 300 -1.30 -5.21 -16.73
CA TRP A 300 -0.78 -6.36 -17.49
C TRP A 300 -0.75 -7.66 -16.67
N ALA A 301 -0.82 -7.58 -15.35
CA ALA A 301 -0.96 -8.75 -14.48
C ALA A 301 -2.25 -9.55 -14.76
N ALA A 302 -3.29 -8.90 -15.29
CA ALA A 302 -4.57 -9.51 -15.65
C ALA A 302 -4.54 -10.29 -16.98
N PHE A 303 -3.44 -10.23 -17.74
CA PHE A 303 -3.34 -10.91 -19.03
C PHE A 303 -3.26 -12.44 -18.86
N PRO A 304 -3.67 -13.22 -19.88
CA PRO A 304 -3.56 -14.67 -19.85
C PRO A 304 -2.14 -15.11 -19.51
N LYS A 305 -1.99 -16.11 -18.64
CA LYS A 305 -0.67 -16.62 -18.30
C LYS A 305 -0.05 -17.32 -19.53
N VAL A 306 1.14 -16.88 -19.92
CA VAL A 306 1.98 -17.52 -20.93
C VAL A 306 3.15 -18.18 -20.19
N GLU A 307 3.45 -19.45 -20.47
CA GLU A 307 4.61 -20.12 -19.88
C GLU A 307 5.89 -19.67 -20.61
N ASP A 308 7.01 -19.54 -19.87
CA ASP A 308 8.27 -19.05 -20.45
C ASP A 308 8.80 -19.94 -21.57
N SER A 309 8.49 -21.24 -21.55
CA SER A 309 8.83 -22.16 -22.65
C SER A 309 8.17 -21.77 -23.97
N VAL A 310 6.94 -21.25 -23.94
CA VAL A 310 6.23 -20.80 -25.16
C VAL A 310 6.91 -19.56 -25.75
N ILE A 311 7.39 -18.66 -24.90
CA ILE A 311 8.12 -17.46 -25.32
C ILE A 311 9.46 -17.87 -25.94
N GLN A 312 10.18 -18.79 -25.31
CA GLN A 312 11.45 -19.33 -25.81
C GLN A 312 11.30 -20.10 -27.12
N ASP A 313 10.23 -20.89 -27.28
CA ASP A 313 9.95 -21.67 -28.49
C ASP A 313 9.58 -20.78 -29.70
N LEU A 314 8.99 -19.61 -29.44
CA LEU A 314 8.65 -18.63 -30.48
C LEU A 314 9.83 -17.72 -30.86
N ALA A 315 10.79 -17.54 -29.97
CA ALA A 315 11.95 -16.69 -30.22
C ALA A 315 12.89 -17.31 -31.27
N THR A 316 13.46 -16.45 -32.11
CA THR A 316 14.47 -16.84 -33.11
C THR A 316 15.65 -15.87 -33.08
N ASN A 317 16.70 -16.13 -33.86
CA ASN A 317 17.85 -15.21 -33.96
C ASN A 317 17.46 -13.80 -34.46
N TYR A 318 16.28 -13.65 -35.07
CA TYR A 318 15.80 -12.39 -35.64
C TYR A 318 14.47 -11.93 -35.05
N LEU A 319 13.91 -12.66 -34.08
CA LEU A 319 12.65 -12.34 -33.42
C LEU A 319 12.84 -12.52 -31.91
N SER A 320 12.85 -11.41 -31.17
CA SER A 320 12.89 -11.41 -29.71
C SER A 320 11.50 -11.22 -29.13
N LEU A 321 11.18 -12.00 -28.09
CA LEU A 321 9.99 -11.84 -27.28
C LEU A 321 10.45 -11.67 -25.83
N ASN A 322 10.18 -10.52 -25.24
CA ASN A 322 10.58 -10.20 -23.87
C ASN A 322 9.36 -9.85 -23.04
N ARG A 323 9.35 -10.26 -21.76
CA ARG A 323 8.35 -9.74 -20.83
C ARG A 323 8.71 -8.30 -20.49
N ILE A 324 7.73 -7.40 -20.53
CA ILE A 324 7.96 -5.99 -20.19
C ILE A 324 8.41 -5.84 -18.72
N ALA A 325 7.94 -6.74 -17.84
CA ALA A 325 8.39 -6.80 -16.46
C ALA A 325 8.41 -8.23 -15.91
N ALA A 326 9.26 -8.48 -14.90
CA ALA A 326 9.48 -9.81 -14.32
C ALA A 326 8.22 -10.50 -13.79
N ASN A 327 7.22 -9.74 -13.33
CA ASN A 327 5.95 -10.26 -12.81
C ASN A 327 4.75 -10.02 -13.75
N SER A 328 5.01 -9.71 -15.02
CA SER A 328 3.98 -9.37 -16.01
C SER A 328 3.79 -10.46 -17.06
N ASN A 329 2.55 -10.58 -17.56
CA ASN A 329 2.21 -11.39 -18.73
C ASN A 329 2.20 -10.57 -20.03
N ALA A 330 2.53 -9.27 -19.99
CA ALA A 330 2.72 -8.47 -21.20
C ALA A 330 4.06 -8.77 -21.88
N ILE A 331 4.02 -8.85 -23.20
CA ILE A 331 5.12 -9.22 -24.07
C ILE A 331 5.40 -8.06 -25.02
N SER A 332 6.68 -7.71 -25.13
CA SER A 332 7.25 -6.85 -26.17
C SER A 332 7.93 -7.75 -27.21
N VAL A 333 7.67 -7.46 -28.48
CA VAL A 333 8.14 -8.26 -29.62
C VAL A 333 8.89 -7.36 -30.59
N ASP A 334 10.15 -7.71 -30.85
CA ASP A 334 10.99 -6.99 -31.82
C ASP A 334 11.48 -7.97 -32.89
N MET A 335 11.30 -7.61 -34.17
CA MET A 335 11.81 -8.38 -35.29
C MET A 335 12.84 -7.60 -36.09
N PHE A 336 14.04 -8.14 -36.18
CA PHE A 336 15.08 -7.64 -37.08
C PHE A 336 14.97 -8.30 -38.44
N LYS A 337 15.27 -7.56 -39.52
CA LYS A 337 15.18 -8.06 -40.88
C LYS A 337 16.09 -9.29 -41.11
N PRO A 338 15.52 -10.49 -41.37
CA PRO A 338 16.33 -11.67 -41.63
C PRO A 338 16.85 -11.67 -43.08
N PRO A 339 17.92 -12.44 -43.40
CA PRO A 339 18.40 -12.62 -44.77
C PRO A 339 17.35 -13.19 -45.72
N THR A 340 16.47 -14.05 -45.18
CA THR A 340 15.31 -14.63 -45.86
C THR A 340 14.10 -14.50 -44.94
N TYR A 341 13.06 -13.81 -45.38
CA TYR A 341 11.84 -13.62 -44.62
C TYR A 341 10.81 -14.71 -44.92
N ASP A 342 10.18 -15.23 -43.87
CA ASP A 342 9.05 -16.15 -43.94
C ASP A 342 7.94 -15.67 -43.00
N SER A 343 6.76 -15.43 -43.56
CA SER A 343 5.54 -15.02 -42.85
C SER A 343 5.15 -15.97 -41.72
N SER A 344 5.50 -17.26 -41.81
CA SER A 344 5.15 -18.26 -40.80
C SER A 344 5.68 -17.91 -39.40
N VAL A 345 6.83 -17.21 -39.35
CA VAL A 345 7.48 -16.77 -38.11
C VAL A 345 6.57 -15.83 -37.32
N LEU A 346 5.99 -14.82 -37.99
CA LEU A 346 5.05 -13.91 -37.35
C LEU A 346 3.71 -14.57 -37.08
N VAL A 347 3.16 -15.34 -38.03
CA VAL A 347 1.85 -16.02 -37.83
C VAL A 347 1.83 -16.91 -36.59
N ASN A 348 2.97 -17.52 -36.23
CA ASN A 348 3.08 -18.33 -35.01
C ASN A 348 2.87 -17.54 -33.70
N LEU A 349 3.04 -16.21 -33.72
CA LEU A 349 2.74 -15.32 -32.58
C LEU A 349 1.25 -15.28 -32.23
N GLN A 350 0.37 -15.84 -33.06
CA GLN A 350 -1.07 -15.93 -32.77
C GLN A 350 -1.35 -16.59 -31.41
N LYS A 351 -0.46 -17.48 -30.95
CA LYS A 351 -0.53 -18.14 -29.64
C LYS A 351 -0.43 -17.18 -28.45
N VAL A 352 0.21 -16.03 -28.64
CA VAL A 352 0.46 -15.02 -27.61
C VAL A 352 -0.10 -13.64 -27.99
N ALA A 353 -0.95 -13.54 -29.03
CA ALA A 353 -1.47 -12.26 -29.53
C ALA A 353 -2.17 -11.40 -28.46
N ASN A 354 -2.90 -12.02 -27.52
CA ASN A 354 -3.56 -11.31 -26.41
C ASN A 354 -2.57 -10.74 -25.36
N ASN A 355 -1.31 -11.12 -25.44
CA ASN A 355 -0.26 -10.72 -24.51
C ASN A 355 0.70 -9.69 -25.10
N ILE A 356 0.67 -9.48 -26.42
CA ILE A 356 1.54 -8.52 -27.11
C ILE A 356 1.03 -7.10 -26.84
N VAL A 357 1.91 -6.26 -26.28
CA VAL A 357 1.65 -4.85 -25.97
C VAL A 357 2.50 -3.93 -26.83
N GLU A 358 3.71 -4.37 -27.18
CA GLU A 358 4.64 -3.66 -28.05
C GLU A 358 5.06 -4.59 -29.18
N LEU A 359 5.02 -4.07 -30.40
CA LEU A 359 5.39 -4.82 -31.61
C LEU A 359 6.16 -3.92 -32.57
N ASP A 360 7.45 -4.21 -32.75
CA ASP A 360 8.30 -3.57 -33.75
C ASP A 360 8.62 -4.56 -34.89
N LEU A 361 8.12 -4.22 -36.08
CA LEU A 361 8.33 -4.93 -37.34
C LEU A 361 8.92 -4.01 -38.41
N SER A 362 9.65 -2.98 -37.99
CA SER A 362 10.21 -1.98 -38.90
C SER A 362 11.19 -2.62 -39.88
N GLY A 363 11.05 -2.29 -41.17
CA GLY A 363 11.88 -2.80 -42.27
C GLY A 363 11.59 -4.24 -42.69
N ILE A 364 10.60 -4.90 -42.06
CA ILE A 364 10.14 -6.25 -42.43
C ILE A 364 9.17 -6.16 -43.60
N PRO A 365 9.25 -7.05 -44.62
CA PRO A 365 8.34 -7.02 -45.76
C PRO A 365 6.96 -7.62 -45.42
N ILE A 366 6.26 -7.02 -44.44
CA ILE A 366 4.94 -7.42 -43.98
C ILE A 366 3.85 -7.06 -45.00
N GLY A 367 2.79 -7.85 -45.06
CA GLY A 367 1.62 -7.62 -45.91
C GLY A 367 0.32 -8.10 -45.28
N GLU A 368 -0.63 -8.54 -46.10
CA GLU A 368 -1.97 -8.91 -45.62
C GLU A 368 -1.97 -10.03 -44.57
N VAL A 369 -1.07 -11.02 -44.70
CA VAL A 369 -1.00 -12.17 -43.80
C VAL A 369 -0.60 -11.74 -42.39
N GLU A 370 0.46 -10.94 -42.27
CA GLU A 370 0.98 -10.43 -41.00
C GLU A 370 0.01 -9.43 -40.38
N MET A 371 -0.62 -8.58 -41.19
CA MET A 371 -1.59 -7.61 -40.70
C MET A 371 -2.85 -8.27 -40.13
N ASN A 372 -3.25 -9.45 -40.63
CA ASN A 372 -4.32 -10.24 -40.02
C ASN A 372 -3.96 -10.72 -38.61
N LEU A 373 -2.70 -11.05 -38.34
CA LEU A 373 -2.23 -11.38 -37.00
C LEU A 373 -2.24 -10.13 -36.10
N ILE A 374 -1.71 -9.01 -36.61
CA ILE A 374 -1.66 -7.74 -35.87
C ILE A 374 -3.07 -7.30 -35.45
N GLU A 375 -4.07 -7.48 -36.32
CA GLU A 375 -5.49 -7.23 -36.01
C GLU A 375 -5.99 -8.02 -34.79
N THR A 376 -5.42 -9.19 -34.50
CA THR A 376 -5.79 -10.00 -33.31
C THR A 376 -5.11 -9.57 -32.02
N CYS A 377 -4.11 -8.68 -32.07
CA CYS A 377 -3.37 -8.21 -30.91
C CYS A 377 -4.16 -7.10 -30.19
N ILE A 378 -5.33 -7.42 -29.65
CA ILE A 378 -6.30 -6.44 -29.10
C ILE A 378 -5.77 -5.56 -27.95
N ASN A 379 -4.68 -5.97 -27.31
CA ASN A 379 -4.03 -5.27 -26.21
C ASN A 379 -2.78 -4.47 -26.65
N LEU A 380 -2.54 -4.36 -27.96
CA LEU A 380 -1.40 -3.65 -28.51
C LEU A 380 -1.49 -2.15 -28.20
N GLU A 381 -0.44 -1.61 -27.56
CA GLU A 381 -0.31 -0.19 -27.20
C GLU A 381 0.70 0.53 -28.09
N VAL A 382 1.74 -0.17 -28.56
CA VAL A 382 2.81 0.38 -29.40
C VAL A 382 2.97 -0.50 -30.64
N LEU A 383 2.85 0.11 -31.82
CA LEU A 383 3.11 -0.56 -33.10
C LEU A 383 4.10 0.26 -33.93
N GLU A 384 5.21 -0.35 -34.28
CA GLU A 384 6.21 0.23 -35.18
C GLU A 384 6.31 -0.64 -36.44
N ILE A 385 5.95 -0.06 -37.59
CA ILE A 385 5.98 -0.72 -38.90
C ILE A 385 6.62 0.20 -39.94
N ASP A 386 7.66 0.92 -39.52
CA ASP A 386 8.40 1.86 -40.36
C ASP A 386 9.09 1.13 -41.52
N ASN A 387 9.17 1.77 -42.68
CA ASN A 387 9.84 1.24 -43.88
C ASN A 387 9.31 -0.15 -44.32
N THR A 388 8.01 -0.38 -44.14
CA THR A 388 7.33 -1.61 -44.57
C THR A 388 6.46 -1.35 -45.81
N PRO A 389 6.16 -2.37 -46.65
CA PRO A 389 5.39 -2.19 -47.89
C PRO A 389 3.87 -2.11 -47.66
N VAL A 390 3.44 -1.68 -46.46
CA VAL A 390 2.02 -1.53 -46.11
C VAL A 390 1.37 -0.35 -46.83
N THR A 391 0.08 -0.51 -47.14
CA THR A 391 -0.75 0.50 -47.80
C THR A 391 -2.00 0.79 -46.97
N ASP A 392 -2.86 1.70 -47.44
CA ASP A 392 -4.16 2.00 -46.81
C ASP A 392 -5.03 0.75 -46.60
N LYS A 393 -4.90 -0.26 -47.47
CA LYS A 393 -5.62 -1.54 -47.35
C LYS A 393 -5.26 -2.25 -46.05
N GLU A 394 -3.97 -2.30 -45.72
CA GLU A 394 -3.47 -2.94 -44.52
C GLU A 394 -3.78 -2.11 -43.26
N ILE A 395 -3.61 -0.79 -43.31
CA ILE A 395 -3.89 0.10 -42.16
C ILE A 395 -5.34 0.03 -41.71
N LYS A 396 -6.31 -0.14 -42.62
CA LYS A 396 -7.73 -0.33 -42.27
C LYS A 396 -8.00 -1.49 -41.32
N LYS A 397 -7.08 -2.45 -41.17
CA LYS A 397 -7.19 -3.57 -40.22
C LYS A 397 -6.95 -3.16 -38.76
N LEU A 398 -6.29 -2.02 -38.54
CA LEU A 398 -5.96 -1.55 -37.20
C LEU A 398 -7.17 -1.01 -36.43
N VAL A 399 -8.34 -0.83 -37.07
CA VAL A 399 -9.55 -0.23 -36.44
C VAL A 399 -9.99 -0.90 -35.13
N ASN A 400 -9.64 -2.16 -34.91
CA ASN A 400 -9.99 -2.93 -33.71
C ASN A 400 -9.01 -2.75 -32.55
N LEU A 401 -7.84 -2.14 -32.78
CA LEU A 401 -6.78 -1.95 -31.78
C LEU A 401 -7.07 -0.74 -30.89
N LYS A 402 -8.15 -0.83 -30.11
CA LYS A 402 -8.66 0.30 -29.31
C LYS A 402 -7.69 0.80 -28.24
N ARG A 403 -6.66 0.02 -27.91
CA ARG A 403 -5.60 0.33 -26.95
C ARG A 403 -4.34 0.94 -27.57
N LEU A 404 -4.29 1.07 -28.90
CA LEU A 404 -3.11 1.58 -29.59
C LEU A 404 -2.88 3.05 -29.22
N ARG A 405 -1.72 3.35 -28.63
CA ARG A 405 -1.32 4.67 -28.13
C ARG A 405 -0.26 5.30 -29.01
N LEU A 406 0.64 4.49 -29.55
CA LEU A 406 1.72 4.95 -30.41
C LEU A 406 1.72 4.11 -31.70
N LEU A 407 1.71 4.80 -32.84
CA LEU A 407 1.84 4.17 -34.15
C LEU A 407 2.95 4.86 -34.96
N LYS A 408 3.95 4.09 -35.38
CA LYS A 408 4.94 4.55 -36.36
C LYS A 408 4.76 3.84 -37.69
N VAL A 409 4.61 4.63 -38.74
CA VAL A 409 4.39 4.21 -40.13
C VAL A 409 5.27 5.04 -41.08
N TYR A 410 6.43 5.49 -40.59
CA TYR A 410 7.42 6.25 -41.35
C TYR A 410 7.84 5.50 -42.62
N GLY A 411 7.94 6.18 -43.76
CA GLY A 411 8.43 5.60 -45.01
C GLY A 411 7.55 4.48 -45.59
N THR A 412 6.25 4.48 -45.26
CA THR A 412 5.26 3.53 -45.81
C THR A 412 4.45 4.15 -46.95
N ALA A 413 3.78 3.31 -47.75
CA ALA A 413 3.04 3.76 -48.93
C ALA A 413 1.61 4.25 -48.65
N ILE A 414 1.28 4.52 -47.38
CA ILE A 414 -0.06 4.92 -46.92
C ILE A 414 -0.43 6.33 -47.42
N GLY A 415 -1.72 6.57 -47.65
CA GLY A 415 -2.26 7.84 -48.12
C GLY A 415 -3.48 8.30 -47.31
N ASP A 416 -4.26 9.22 -47.88
CA ASP A 416 -5.38 9.90 -47.20
C ASP A 416 -6.46 8.95 -46.69
N GLU A 417 -6.61 7.76 -47.30
CA GLU A 417 -7.60 6.77 -46.86
C GLU A 417 -7.30 6.20 -45.46
N SER A 418 -6.05 6.27 -45.00
CA SER A 418 -5.66 5.81 -43.67
C SER A 418 -6.14 6.73 -42.54
N ILE A 419 -6.45 8.00 -42.83
CA ILE A 419 -6.86 9.00 -41.82
C ILE A 419 -8.09 8.56 -41.04
N ALA A 420 -9.10 8.02 -41.71
CA ALA A 420 -10.32 7.52 -41.08
C ALA A 420 -10.02 6.40 -40.05
N THR A 421 -8.98 5.60 -40.29
CA THR A 421 -8.53 4.59 -39.33
C THR A 421 -7.98 5.26 -38.08
N PHE A 422 -7.07 6.23 -38.23
CA PHE A 422 -6.43 6.92 -37.10
C PHE A 422 -7.44 7.67 -36.23
N GLU A 423 -8.44 8.31 -36.84
CA GLU A 423 -9.54 8.96 -36.14
C GLU A 423 -10.35 7.97 -35.28
N SER A 424 -10.53 6.74 -35.75
CA SER A 424 -11.32 5.70 -35.08
C SER A 424 -10.63 5.03 -33.88
N LEU A 425 -9.36 5.37 -33.62
CA LEU A 425 -8.54 4.81 -32.54
C LEU A 425 -8.57 5.73 -31.31
N PRO A 426 -9.38 5.44 -30.28
CA PRO A 426 -9.69 6.38 -29.21
C PRO A 426 -8.51 6.68 -28.29
N GLU A 427 -7.57 5.75 -28.12
CA GLU A 427 -6.42 5.90 -27.22
C GLU A 427 -5.13 6.34 -27.93
N LEU A 428 -5.16 6.55 -29.26
CA LEU A 428 -3.98 6.95 -30.02
C LEU A 428 -3.54 8.37 -29.61
N LYS A 429 -2.27 8.52 -29.20
CA LYS A 429 -1.67 9.76 -28.71
C LYS A 429 -0.45 10.22 -29.51
N SER A 430 0.28 9.31 -30.12
CA SER A 430 1.46 9.63 -30.92
C SER A 430 1.40 8.91 -32.26
N LEU A 431 1.53 9.64 -33.35
CA LEU A 431 1.44 9.12 -34.71
C LEU A 431 2.58 9.70 -35.57
N TYR A 432 3.42 8.82 -36.10
CA TYR A 432 4.58 9.20 -36.92
C TYR A 432 4.31 8.87 -38.39
N LEU A 433 4.21 9.90 -39.23
CA LEU A 433 3.75 9.85 -40.62
C LEU A 433 4.79 10.37 -41.63
N TRP A 434 6.03 10.60 -41.20
CA TRP A 434 7.05 11.14 -42.09
C TRP A 434 7.29 10.22 -43.31
N GLU A 435 7.62 10.81 -44.46
CA GLU A 435 7.80 10.10 -45.75
C GLU A 435 6.63 9.17 -46.18
N THR A 436 5.38 9.56 -45.87
CA THR A 436 4.16 8.88 -46.37
C THR A 436 3.50 9.66 -47.52
N ASN A 437 2.51 9.07 -48.19
CA ASN A 437 1.72 9.73 -49.25
C ASN A 437 0.50 10.50 -48.70
N VAL A 438 0.41 10.71 -47.39
CA VAL A 438 -0.68 11.48 -46.77
C VAL A 438 -0.53 12.96 -47.15
N SER A 439 -1.62 13.54 -47.65
CA SER A 439 -1.67 14.93 -48.10
C SER A 439 -1.77 15.90 -46.91
N ARG A 440 -1.26 17.12 -47.11
CA ARG A 440 -1.37 18.20 -46.10
C ARG A 440 -2.83 18.53 -45.75
N ALA A 441 -3.75 18.41 -46.71
CA ALA A 441 -5.17 18.65 -46.47
C ALA A 441 -5.75 17.62 -45.50
N ALA A 442 -5.42 16.35 -45.71
CA ALA A 442 -5.88 15.25 -44.85
C ALA A 442 -5.27 15.33 -43.44
N LEU A 443 -4.01 15.79 -43.31
CA LEU A 443 -3.40 16.09 -42.01
C LEU A 443 -4.12 17.23 -41.27
N ALA A 444 -4.48 18.31 -41.96
CA ALA A 444 -5.20 19.43 -41.35
C ALA A 444 -6.57 19.00 -40.81
N ASP A 445 -7.28 18.15 -41.54
CA ASP A 445 -8.54 17.56 -41.08
C ASP A 445 -8.33 16.66 -39.85
N LEU A 446 -7.27 15.84 -39.84
CA LEU A 446 -6.93 15.00 -38.69
C LEU A 446 -6.60 15.83 -37.43
N TYR A 447 -5.82 16.90 -37.56
CA TYR A 447 -5.53 17.83 -36.45
C TYR A 447 -6.82 18.45 -35.89
N LYS A 448 -7.76 18.82 -36.76
CA LYS A 448 -9.04 19.40 -36.36
C LYS A 448 -9.93 18.39 -35.63
N ASN A 449 -9.94 17.14 -36.09
CA ASN A 449 -10.79 16.08 -35.54
C ASN A 449 -10.20 15.41 -34.30
N ARG A 450 -8.87 15.40 -34.17
CA ARG A 450 -8.10 14.81 -33.05
C ARG A 450 -7.06 15.79 -32.51
N PRO A 451 -7.48 16.90 -31.84
CA PRO A 451 -6.54 17.86 -31.26
C PRO A 451 -5.70 17.28 -30.12
N ASP A 452 -6.07 16.10 -29.60
CA ASP A 452 -5.36 15.36 -28.58
C ASP A 452 -4.24 14.45 -29.12
N LEU A 453 -4.13 14.30 -30.44
CA LEU A 453 -3.17 13.43 -31.11
C LEU A 453 -1.91 14.22 -31.50
N GLN A 454 -0.76 13.82 -30.98
CA GLN A 454 0.54 14.33 -31.40
C GLN A 454 0.93 13.66 -32.72
N ILE A 455 1.09 14.46 -33.77
CA ILE A 455 1.45 13.98 -35.10
C ILE A 455 2.85 14.46 -35.42
N ASP A 456 3.75 13.53 -35.71
CA ASP A 456 5.10 13.81 -36.19
C ASP A 456 5.16 13.54 -37.70
N PHE A 457 5.49 14.57 -38.47
CA PHE A 457 5.64 14.50 -39.93
C PHE A 457 7.08 14.83 -40.38
N GLY A 458 8.06 14.75 -39.47
CA GLY A 458 9.47 15.03 -39.71
C GLY A 458 9.84 16.52 -39.64
N LEU A 459 11.15 16.78 -39.50
CA LEU A 459 11.71 18.13 -39.38
C LEU A 459 11.50 18.93 -40.68
N GLY A 460 10.74 20.03 -40.58
CA GLY A 460 10.53 20.96 -41.70
C GLY A 460 9.15 21.63 -41.79
N MET A 461 8.25 21.42 -40.81
CA MET A 461 6.95 22.10 -40.75
C MET A 461 6.72 22.97 -39.51
N ASP A 462 7.54 22.84 -38.46
CA ASP A 462 7.43 23.70 -37.27
C ASP A 462 7.81 25.18 -37.57
N ASP A 463 8.45 25.44 -38.72
CA ASP A 463 8.94 26.76 -39.13
C ASP A 463 8.05 27.50 -40.16
N GLU A 464 6.95 26.91 -40.63
CA GLU A 464 5.94 27.65 -41.42
C GLU A 464 4.62 27.68 -40.64
N ALA A 465 4.25 28.90 -40.22
CA ALA A 465 3.12 29.30 -39.40
C ALA A 465 1.84 28.44 -39.54
N PRO A 466 1.00 28.37 -38.48
CA PRO A 466 -0.29 27.70 -38.56
C PRO A 466 -1.07 28.30 -39.74
N VAL A 467 -1.45 27.44 -40.70
CA VAL A 467 -2.38 27.81 -41.75
C VAL A 467 -3.64 28.31 -41.04
N GLU A 468 -3.88 29.62 -41.13
CA GLU A 468 -5.12 30.22 -40.66
C GLU A 468 -6.29 29.46 -41.27
N VAL A 469 -7.09 28.86 -40.40
CA VAL A 469 -8.35 28.21 -40.77
C VAL A 469 -9.32 29.34 -41.20
N PRO A 470 -9.90 29.32 -42.41
CA PRO A 470 -10.89 30.31 -42.83
C PRO A 470 -12.22 30.19 -42.06
#